data_AF-A0A328HJG4-F1
#
_entry.id   AF-A0A328HJG4-F1
#
_cell.length_a   1.000
_cell.length_b   1.000
_cell.length_c   1.000
_cell.angle_alpha   90.00
_cell.angle_beta   90.00
_cell.angle_gamma   90.00
#
_symmetry.space_group_name_H-M   'P 1'
#
loop_
_entity.id
_entity.type
_entity.pdbx_description
1 polymer ?
#
loop_
_entity_poly.entity_id
_entity_poly.type
_entity_poly.pdbx_seq_one_letter_code
_entity_poly.pdbx_strand_id
1 'polypeptide(L)'
;MKYRSIAAPLLLPLVTFGIYSLVWSVKTKNEMNKYGTRVPTAWLLIVPIANIVWLWKYSVGVEVFTHRGMGRHAAFWLMLLLGTIGSAIVQHEFNRKVASPR
;
A
#
# COMPACT_ATOMS: atom_id res chain seq x y z
N MET A 1 14.20 27.12 -4.93
CA MET A 1 13.05 26.99 -5.82
C MET A 1 13.50 27.44 -7.18
N LYS A 2 13.31 26.61 -8.20
CA LYS A 2 13.65 26.94 -9.58
C LYS A 2 12.39 27.31 -10.37
N TYR A 3 12.52 28.27 -11.28
CA TYR A 3 11.49 28.55 -12.28
C TYR A 3 11.30 27.33 -13.19
N ARG A 4 10.05 26.91 -13.38
CA ARG A 4 9.69 25.70 -14.14
C ARG A 4 8.43 25.96 -14.94
N SER A 5 8.33 25.32 -16.11
CA SER A 5 7.09 25.31 -16.89
C SER A 5 5.96 24.64 -16.11
N ILE A 6 4.78 25.25 -16.15
CA ILE A 6 3.53 24.73 -15.59
C ILE A 6 3.04 23.51 -16.40
N ALA A 7 3.36 23.45 -17.69
CA ALA A 7 2.96 22.35 -18.56
C ALA A 7 3.60 21.01 -18.17
N ALA A 8 4.82 21.05 -17.61
CA ALA A 8 5.56 19.84 -17.24
C ALA A 8 4.85 19.00 -16.15
N PRO A 9 4.46 19.54 -14.97
CA PRO A 9 3.67 18.81 -13.99
C PRO A 9 2.24 18.50 -14.42
N LEU A 10 1.72 19.13 -15.48
CA LEU A 10 0.39 18.81 -16.02
C LEU A 10 0.41 17.65 -17.02
N LEU A 11 1.36 17.65 -17.97
CA LEU A 11 1.35 16.73 -19.11
C LEU A 11 2.25 15.50 -18.91
N LEU A 12 3.41 15.66 -18.27
CA LEU A 12 4.35 14.55 -18.12
C LEU A 12 3.84 13.41 -17.22
N PRO A 13 2.97 13.62 -16.22
CA PRO A 13 2.34 12.50 -15.52
C PRO A 13 1.52 11.59 -16.43
N LEU A 14 0.87 12.12 -17.48
CA LEU A 14 0.10 11.30 -18.41
C LEU A 14 1.02 10.41 -19.26
N VAL A 15 2.14 10.97 -19.73
CA VAL A 15 3.13 10.24 -20.56
C VAL A 15 3.91 9.21 -19.74
N THR A 16 4.17 9.51 -18.46
CA THR A 16 4.99 8.66 -17.56
C THR A 16 4.16 7.81 -16.60
N PHE A 17 2.84 7.73 -16.79
CA PHE A 17 1.92 7.01 -15.91
C PHE A 17 2.08 7.37 -14.42
N GLY A 18 2.15 8.66 -14.12
CA GLY A 18 2.24 9.21 -12.77
C GLY A 18 3.65 9.21 -12.15
N ILE A 19 4.64 8.54 -12.76
CA ILE A 19 6.01 8.50 -12.24
C ILE A 19 6.61 9.91 -12.16
N TYR A 20 6.35 10.75 -13.16
CA TYR A 20 6.80 12.15 -13.15
C TYR A 20 6.29 12.91 -11.91
N SER A 21 5.04 12.69 -11.48
CA SER A 21 4.46 13.34 -10.30
C SER A 21 5.23 13.01 -9.03
N LEU A 22 5.69 11.77 -8.87
CA LEU A 22 6.52 11.35 -7.73
C LEU A 22 7.88 12.04 -7.75
N VAL A 23 8.56 12.02 -8.90
CA VAL A 23 9.87 12.67 -9.07
C VAL A 23 9.77 14.18 -8.84
N TRP A 24 8.72 14.81 -9.39
CA TRP A 24 8.46 16.23 -9.19
C TRP A 24 8.23 16.55 -7.71
N SER A 25 7.42 15.76 -7.00
CA SER A 25 7.14 15.92 -5.57
C SER A 25 8.40 15.79 -4.70
N VAL A 26 9.30 14.85 -5.01
CA VAL A 26 10.61 14.72 -4.33
C VAL A 26 11.48 15.96 -4.57
N LYS A 27 11.53 16.47 -5.80
CA LYS A 27 12.34 17.63 -6.14
C LYS A 27 11.82 18.91 -5.50
N THR A 28 10.51 19.16 -5.60
CA THR A 28 9.89 20.38 -5.05
C THR A 28 9.92 20.38 -3.53
N LYS A 29 9.64 19.26 -2.85
CA LYS A 29 9.77 19.21 -1.38
C LYS A 29 11.18 19.53 -0.91
N ASN A 30 12.21 19.03 -1.59
CA ASN A 30 13.60 19.27 -1.19
C ASN A 30 13.97 20.73 -1.39
N GLU A 31 13.44 21.38 -2.43
CA GLU A 31 13.62 22.81 -2.62
C GLU A 31 12.85 23.63 -1.59
N MET A 32 11.60 23.29 -1.27
CA MET A 32 10.83 23.96 -0.23
C MET A 32 11.49 23.81 1.15
N ASN A 33 12.05 22.65 1.46
CA ASN A 33 12.71 22.41 2.74
C ASN A 33 13.97 23.28 2.91
N LYS A 34 14.61 23.72 1.82
CA LYS A 34 15.70 24.71 1.87
C LYS A 34 15.24 26.11 2.30
N TYR A 35 13.94 26.41 2.23
CA TYR A 35 13.35 27.67 2.70
C TYR A 35 12.71 27.53 4.09
N GLY A 36 13.12 26.54 4.89
CA GLY A 36 12.68 26.39 6.29
C GLY A 36 11.42 25.54 6.49
N THR A 37 10.83 24.99 5.42
CA THR A 37 9.75 23.99 5.57
C THR A 37 10.30 22.61 5.95
N ARG A 38 9.45 21.72 6.46
CA ARG A 38 9.82 20.36 6.89
C ARG A 38 8.89 19.30 6.31
N VAL A 39 8.69 19.35 5.00
CA VAL A 39 7.84 18.40 4.30
C VAL A 39 8.47 17.00 4.35
N PRO A 40 7.74 15.97 4.82
CA PRO A 40 8.23 14.60 4.92
C PRO A 40 8.45 13.98 3.54
N THR A 41 8.96 12.74 3.51
CA THR A 41 9.33 12.12 2.25
C THR A 41 8.14 11.84 1.32
N ALA A 42 8.28 12.16 0.03
CA ALA A 42 7.24 11.88 -0.96
C ALA A 42 7.08 10.37 -1.24
N TRP A 43 7.98 9.52 -0.73
CA TRP A 43 7.81 8.06 -0.74
C TRP A 43 6.58 7.60 0.04
N LEU A 44 6.06 8.42 0.97
CA LEU A 44 4.80 8.15 1.66
C LEU A 44 3.60 8.05 0.70
N LEU A 45 3.68 8.64 -0.49
CA LEU A 45 2.65 8.51 -1.52
C LEU A 45 2.53 7.08 -2.08
N ILE A 46 3.57 6.26 -1.93
CA ILE A 46 3.60 4.86 -2.38
C ILE A 46 3.09 3.91 -1.28
N VAL A 47 3.12 4.32 -0.01
CA VAL A 47 2.76 3.48 1.14
C VAL A 47 1.36 2.84 1.00
N PRO A 48 0.31 3.53 0.54
CA PRO A 48 -0.99 2.90 0.34
C PRO A 48 -0.94 1.72 -0.64
N ILE A 49 -0.15 1.82 -1.71
CA ILE A 49 0.01 0.75 -2.70
C ILE A 49 0.79 -0.42 -2.08
N ALA A 50 1.89 -0.12 -1.37
CA ALA A 50 2.68 -1.13 -0.69
C ALA A 50 1.85 -1.91 0.35
N ASN A 51 0.97 -1.22 1.09
CA ASN A 51 0.05 -1.85 2.04
C ASN A 51 -0.92 -2.82 1.36
N ILE A 52 -1.47 -2.48 0.19
CA ILE A 52 -2.36 -3.39 -0.56
C ILE A 52 -1.61 -4.62 -1.06
N VAL A 53 -0.38 -4.44 -1.57
CA VAL A 53 0.46 -5.56 -2.01
C VAL A 53 0.80 -6.47 -0.83
N TRP A 54 1.16 -5.88 0.31
CA TRP A 54 1.42 -6.61 1.54
C TRP A 54 0.19 -7.40 1.99
N LEU A 55 -0.98 -6.77 2.00
CA LEU A 55 -2.24 -7.41 2.39
C LEU A 55 -2.60 -8.59 1.48
N TRP A 56 -2.36 -8.45 0.17
CA TRP A 56 -2.54 -9.56 -0.77
C TRP A 56 -1.60 -10.72 -0.47
N LYS A 57 -0.30 -10.45 -0.24
CA LYS A 57 0.67 -11.49 0.12
C LYS A 57 0.34 -12.15 1.45
N TYR A 58 -0.10 -11.38 2.44
CA TYR A 58 -0.60 -11.90 3.72
C TYR A 58 -1.78 -12.85 3.50
N SER A 59 -2.74 -12.46 2.67
CA SER A 59 -3.94 -13.26 2.35
C SER A 59 -3.61 -14.56 1.61
N VAL A 60 -2.60 -14.56 0.74
CA VAL A 60 -2.05 -15.78 0.15
C VAL A 60 -1.46 -16.68 1.23
N GLY A 61 -0.72 -16.11 2.19
CA GLY A 61 -0.19 -16.83 3.34
C GLY A 61 -1.28 -17.48 4.20
N VAL A 62 -2.40 -16.79 4.43
CA VAL A 62 -3.58 -17.34 5.13
C VAL A 62 -4.10 -18.59 4.44
N GLU A 63 -4.29 -18.56 3.12
CA GLU A 63 -4.79 -19.73 2.37
C GLU A 63 -3.84 -20.93 2.45
N VAL A 64 -2.54 -20.67 2.34
CA VAL A 64 -1.51 -21.72 2.43
C VAL A 64 -1.49 -22.32 3.83
N PHE A 65 -1.41 -21.50 4.87
CA PHE A 65 -1.34 -21.96 6.26
C PHE A 65 -2.59 -22.75 6.67
N THR A 66 -3.77 -22.28 6.27
CA THR A 66 -5.05 -22.93 6.60
C THR A 66 -5.35 -24.16 5.73
N HIS A 67 -4.44 -24.58 4.84
CA HIS A 67 -4.67 -25.66 3.86
C HIS A 67 -5.97 -25.45 3.05
N ARG A 68 -6.20 -24.22 2.58
CA ARG A 68 -7.44 -23.77 1.91
C ARG A 68 -8.71 -23.75 2.79
N GLY A 69 -8.57 -23.82 4.11
CA GLY A 69 -9.68 -23.57 5.06
C GLY A 69 -10.30 -22.18 4.90
N MET A 70 -9.50 -21.20 4.46
CA MET A 70 -9.96 -19.90 3.98
C MET A 70 -9.23 -19.54 2.67
N GLY A 71 -9.98 -19.15 1.64
CA GLY A 71 -9.39 -18.71 0.36
C GLY A 71 -8.77 -17.31 0.45
N ARG A 72 -7.69 -17.05 -0.32
CA ARG A 72 -6.96 -15.77 -0.33
C ARG A 72 -7.86 -14.56 -0.62
N HIS A 73 -8.86 -14.72 -1.50
CA HIS A 73 -9.76 -13.63 -1.84
C HIS A 73 -10.69 -13.28 -0.68
N ALA A 74 -11.19 -14.29 0.03
CA ALA A 74 -11.99 -14.08 1.24
C ALA A 74 -11.15 -13.39 2.32
N ALA A 75 -9.94 -13.90 2.60
CA ALA A 75 -9.04 -13.28 3.58
C ALA A 75 -8.71 -11.82 3.22
N PHE A 76 -8.41 -11.54 1.94
CA PHE A 76 -8.08 -10.20 1.47
C PHE A 76 -9.23 -9.21 1.66
N TRP A 77 -10.43 -9.53 1.18
CA TRP A 77 -11.56 -8.61 1.27
C TRP A 77 -12.08 -8.45 2.70
N LEU A 78 -12.06 -9.52 3.50
CA LEU A 78 -12.39 -9.44 4.92
C LEU A 78 -11.45 -8.47 5.64
N MET A 79 -10.13 -8.63 5.46
CA MET A 79 -9.18 -7.76 6.13
C MET A 79 -9.17 -6.33 5.59
N LEU A 80 -9.39 -6.14 4.28
CA LEU A 80 -9.40 -4.81 3.68
C LEU A 80 -10.62 -3.97 4.09
N LEU A 81 -11.81 -4.60 4.18
CA LEU A 81 -13.07 -3.87 4.38
C LEU A 81 -13.55 -3.87 5.84
N LEU A 82 -13.29 -4.95 6.59
CA LEU A 82 -13.81 -5.11 7.96
C LEU A 82 -12.76 -4.84 9.04
N GLY A 83 -11.50 -4.58 8.67
CA GLY A 83 -10.42 -4.24 9.60
C GLY A 83 -10.27 -5.27 10.72
N THR A 84 -10.47 -4.84 11.97
CA THR A 84 -10.33 -5.68 13.16
C THR A 84 -11.27 -6.88 13.18
N ILE A 85 -12.49 -6.76 12.66
CA ILE A 85 -13.43 -7.87 12.54
C ILE A 85 -12.89 -8.91 11.54
N GLY A 86 -12.35 -8.46 10.41
CA GLY A 86 -11.70 -9.34 9.44
C GLY A 86 -10.54 -10.13 10.06
N SER A 87 -9.70 -9.46 10.86
CA SER A 87 -8.62 -10.10 11.61
C SER A 87 -9.12 -11.16 12.60
N ALA A 88 -10.25 -10.93 13.28
CA ALA A 88 -10.83 -11.92 14.19
C ALA A 88 -11.30 -13.20 13.46
N ILE A 89 -11.88 -13.05 12.27
CA ILE A 89 -12.32 -14.18 11.44
C ILE A 89 -11.09 -14.98 10.94
N VAL A 90 -10.05 -14.30 10.47
CA VAL A 90 -8.78 -14.95 10.08
C VAL A 90 -8.14 -15.66 11.27
N GLN A 91 -8.17 -15.06 12.47
CA GLN A 91 -7.67 -15.69 13.68
C GLN A 91 -8.46 -16.96 14.05
N HIS A 92 -9.77 -16.96 13.88
CA HIS A 92 -10.60 -18.16 14.08
C HIS A 92 -10.15 -19.31 13.17
N GLU A 93 -9.84 -19.02 11.91
CA GLU A 93 -9.31 -20.00 10.96
C GLU A 93 -7.94 -20.55 11.35
N PHE A 94 -7.05 -19.68 11.82
CA PHE A 94 -5.76 -20.10 12.37
C PHE A 94 -5.94 -21.05 13.55
N ASN A 95 -6.82 -20.71 14.49
CA ASN A 95 -7.11 -21.54 15.65
C ASN A 95 -7.69 -22.89 15.24
N ARG A 96 -8.63 -22.91 14.28
CA ARG A 96 -9.22 -24.16 13.77
C ARG A 96 -8.16 -25.07 13.15
N LYS A 97 -7.24 -24.49 12.37
CA LYS A 97 -6.13 -25.24 11.77
C LYS A 97 -5.17 -25.80 12.83
N VAL A 98 -4.82 -25.01 13.84
CA VAL A 98 -3.95 -25.46 14.95
C VAL A 98 -4.62 -26.56 15.78
N ALA A 99 -5.91 -26.44 16.05
CA ALA A 99 -6.66 -27.45 16.81
C ALA A 99 -6.86 -28.78 16.06
N SER A 100 -6.80 -28.77 14.73
CA SER A 100 -6.90 -29.98 13.90
C SER A 100 -5.76 -30.03 12.86
N PRO A 101 -4.54 -30.50 13.24
CA PRO A 101 -3.31 -30.38 12.46
C PRO A 101 -3.23 -31.18 11.14
N ARG A 102 -4.35 -31.73 10.63
CA ARG A 102 -4.38 -32.56 9.41
C ARG A 102 -4.07 -31.75 8.16
#